data_AF-A0A3D2F5M6-F1
#
_entry.id   AF-A0A3D2F5M6-F1
#
_cell.length_a   1.000
_cell.length_b   1.000
_cell.length_c   1.000
_cell.angle_alpha   90.00
_cell.angle_beta   90.00
_cell.angle_gamma   90.00
#
_symmetry.space_group_name_H-M   'P 1'
#
loop_
_entity.id
_entity.type
_entity.pdbx_description
1 polymer ?
#
loop_
_entity_poly.entity_id
_entity_poly.type
_entity_poly.pdbx_seq_one_letter_code
_entity_poly.pdbx_strand_id
1 'polypeptide(L)'
;AKRRKTIGIKEVEAVVAKIARIPPKSVSKDDAVVLRDLETSLKRVVFGQDKAIEALSSAIKLARAGLREPEKPIGNYLFAGPTGVGKT
;
A
#
# COMPACT_ATOMS: atom_id res chain seq x y z
N ALA A 1 6.99 12.32 35.26
CA ALA A 1 6.75 11.29 34.23
C ALA A 1 7.74 10.14 34.42
N LYS A 2 7.28 8.91 34.72
CA LYS A 2 8.16 7.74 34.92
C LYS A 2 8.80 7.33 33.58
N ARG A 3 10.13 7.42 33.46
CA ARG A 3 10.88 6.86 32.34
C ARG A 3 10.66 5.34 32.31
N ARG A 4 10.17 4.80 31.20
CA ARG A 4 10.11 3.35 30.97
C ARG A 4 11.54 2.81 30.85
N LYS A 5 11.82 1.67 31.51
CA LYS A 5 13.14 1.03 31.50
C LYS A 5 13.43 0.22 30.22
N THR A 6 12.40 -0.10 29.43
CA THR A 6 12.53 -0.94 28.24
C THR A 6 11.76 -0.29 27.09
N ILE A 7 12.41 -0.18 25.94
CA ILE A 7 11.81 0.31 24.69
C ILE A 7 11.57 -0.90 23.79
N GLY A 8 10.32 -1.09 23.38
CA GLY A 8 9.91 -2.12 22.44
C GLY A 8 9.69 -1.57 21.03
N ILE A 9 9.41 -2.48 20.10
CA ILE A 9 9.27 -2.19 18.66
C ILE A 9 8.22 -1.10 18.40
N LYS A 10 7.09 -1.12 19.12
CA LYS A 10 6.00 -0.15 18.97
C LYS A 10 6.43 1.29 19.29
N GLU A 11 7.33 1.48 20.26
CA GLU A 11 7.84 2.82 20.59
C GLU A 11 8.81 3.32 19.53
N VAL A 12 9.64 2.43 18.97
CA VAL A 12 10.53 2.76 17.84
C VAL A 12 9.71 3.15 16.61
N GLU A 13 8.70 2.35 16.25
CA GLU A 13 7.80 2.63 15.13
C GLU A 13 7.08 3.97 15.30
N ALA A 14 6.60 4.29 16.51
CA ALA A 14 5.92 5.56 16.78
C ALA A 14 6.85 6.77 16.62
N VAL A 15 8.12 6.65 17.02
CA VAL A 15 9.12 7.73 16.85
C VAL A 15 9.48 7.89 15.38
N VAL A 16 9.75 6.80 14.66
CA VAL A 16 10.08 6.83 13.23
C VAL A 16 8.91 7.39 12.42
N ALA A 17 7.69 6.96 12.70
CA ALA A 17 6.46 7.47 12.09
C ALA A 17 6.28 8.99 12.32
N LYS A 18 6.56 9.47 13.55
CA LYS A 18 6.49 10.89 13.88
C LYS A 18 7.53 11.72 13.14
N ILE A 19 8.75 11.20 13.00
CA ILE A 19 9.84 11.86 12.24
C ILE A 19 9.50 11.88 10.75
N ALA A 20 9.03 10.75 10.21
CA ALA A 20 8.75 10.58 8.79
C ALA A 20 7.39 11.17 8.35
N ARG A 21 6.52 11.58 9.28
CA ARG A 21 5.11 11.99 9.04
C ARG A 21 4.28 10.95 8.31
N ILE A 22 4.53 9.67 8.57
CA ILE A 22 3.82 8.54 7.95
C ILE A 22 3.13 7.74 9.05
N PRO A 23 1.87 7.29 8.90
CA PRO A 23 1.20 6.51 9.94
C PRO A 23 2.00 5.25 10.33
N PRO A 24 2.16 4.94 11.63
CA PRO A 24 3.03 3.85 12.11
C PRO A 24 2.59 2.45 11.66
N LYS A 25 1.34 2.28 11.21
CA LYS A 25 0.84 1.00 10.70
C LYS A 25 1.38 0.59 9.31
N SER A 26 2.14 1.45 8.64
CA SER A 26 2.46 1.29 7.22
C SER A 26 3.72 0.45 6.90
N VAL A 27 4.42 -0.11 7.90
CA VAL A 27 5.75 -0.75 7.67
C VAL A 27 5.91 -2.11 8.37
N SER A 28 4.82 -2.87 8.53
CA SER A 28 4.82 -4.21 9.12
C SER A 28 4.82 -5.31 8.05
N LYS A 29 5.28 -6.52 8.40
CA LYS A 29 5.17 -7.77 7.59
C LYS A 29 3.80 -7.96 6.91
N ASP A 30 2.75 -7.34 7.46
CA ASP A 30 1.40 -7.31 6.93
C ASP A 30 1.32 -6.74 5.50
N ASP A 31 2.11 -5.71 5.16
CA ASP A 31 2.07 -5.08 3.83
C ASP A 31 2.52 -6.06 2.73
N ALA A 32 3.50 -6.93 3.01
CA ALA A 32 3.95 -7.94 2.04
C ALA A 32 2.85 -8.98 1.75
N VAL A 33 2.09 -9.39 2.77
CA VAL A 33 0.96 -10.33 2.62
C VAL A 33 -0.16 -9.68 1.83
N VAL A 34 -0.52 -8.44 2.18
CA VAL A 34 -1.55 -7.66 1.47
C VAL A 34 -1.17 -7.47 -0.01
N LEU A 35 0.09 -7.12 -0.30
CA LEU A 35 0.55 -6.92 -1.67
C LEU A 35 0.59 -8.22 -2.48
N ARG A 36 0.92 -9.34 -1.85
CA ARG A 36 0.87 -10.66 -2.49
C ARG A 36 -0.55 -11.00 -2.93
N ASP A 37 -1.53 -10.75 -2.06
CA ASP A 37 -2.92 -11.16 -2.26
C ASP A 37 -3.79 -10.07 -2.93
N LEU A 38 -3.22 -8.89 -3.23
CA LEU A 38 -3.90 -7.70 -3.78
C LEU A 38 -4.69 -8.02 -5.06
N GLU A 39 -4.05 -8.66 -6.02
CA GLU A 39 -4.66 -8.95 -7.33
C GLU A 39 -5.84 -9.90 -7.20
N THR A 40 -5.66 -10.99 -6.45
CA THR A 40 -6.72 -11.97 -6.16
C THR A 40 -7.87 -11.32 -5.40
N SER A 41 -7.57 -10.44 -4.45
CA SER A 41 -8.58 -9.73 -3.67
C SER A 41 -9.43 -8.80 -4.54
N LEU A 42 -8.80 -8.09 -5.48
CA LEU A 42 -9.50 -7.24 -6.45
C LEU A 42 -10.34 -8.06 -7.45
N LYS A 43 -9.80 -9.16 -7.98
CA LYS A 43 -10.53 -10.07 -8.89
C LYS A 43 -11.75 -10.75 -8.24
N ARG A 44 -11.83 -10.82 -6.91
CA ARG A 44 -13.02 -11.31 -6.18
C ARG A 44 -14.19 -10.34 -6.16
N VAL A 45 -13.93 -9.04 -6.34
CA VAL A 45 -14.95 -7.97 -6.21
C VAL A 45 -15.20 -7.24 -7.53
N VAL A 46 -14.20 -7.17 -8.41
CA VAL A 46 -14.31 -6.59 -9.75
C VAL A 46 -14.18 -7.69 -10.79
N PHE A 47 -15.25 -7.95 -11.53
CA PHE A 47 -15.33 -9.00 -12.53
C PHE A 47 -15.10 -8.45 -13.94
N GLY A 48 -14.44 -9.22 -14.81
CA GLY A 48 -14.27 -8.88 -16.23
C GLY A 48 -13.27 -7.76 -16.52
N GLN A 49 -12.45 -7.36 -15.54
CA GLN A 49 -11.44 -6.29 -15.66
C GLN A 49 -10.01 -6.78 -15.34
N ASP A 50 -9.72 -8.05 -15.64
CA ASP A 50 -8.46 -8.71 -15.23
C ASP A 50 -7.21 -7.92 -15.65
N LYS A 51 -7.18 -7.42 -16.89
CA LYS A 51 -6.06 -6.62 -17.42
C LYS A 51 -5.84 -5.33 -16.63
N ALA A 52 -6.90 -4.63 -16.25
CA ALA A 52 -6.80 -3.40 -15.48
C ALA A 52 -6.30 -3.70 -14.06
N ILE A 53 -6.79 -4.79 -13.45
CA ILE A 53 -6.40 -5.23 -12.11
C ILE A 53 -4.92 -5.67 -12.08
N GLU A 54 -4.46 -6.43 -13.07
CA GLU A 54 -3.06 -6.85 -13.21
C GLU A 54 -2.12 -5.64 -13.37
N ALA A 55 -2.45 -4.70 -14.26
CA ALA A 55 -1.67 -3.49 -14.46
C ALA A 55 -1.57 -2.64 -13.18
N LEU A 56 -2.70 -2.43 -12.49
CA LEU A 56 -2.75 -1.68 -11.24
C LEU A 56 -1.94 -2.38 -10.14
N SER A 57 -2.13 -3.70 -9.97
CA SER A 57 -1.46 -4.49 -8.95
C SER A 57 0.06 -4.49 -9.14
N SER A 58 0.51 -4.61 -10.39
CA SER A 58 1.94 -4.54 -10.74
C SER A 58 2.55 -3.18 -10.40
N ALA A 59 1.87 -2.09 -10.77
CA ALA A 59 2.33 -0.73 -10.49
C ALA A 59 2.43 -0.43 -8.98
N ILE A 60 1.46 -0.91 -8.19
CA ILE A 60 1.48 -0.77 -6.72
C ILE A 60 2.62 -1.58 -6.10
N LYS A 61 2.83 -2.83 -6.53
CA LYS A 61 3.93 -3.69 -6.07
C LYS A 61 5.30 -3.05 -6.35
N LEU A 62 5.49 -2.50 -7.55
CA LEU A 62 6.72 -1.78 -7.94
C LEU A 62 6.98 -0.56 -7.05
N ALA A 63 5.96 0.25 -6.80
CA ALA A 63 6.07 1.42 -5.93
C ALA A 63 6.46 1.03 -4.49
N ARG A 64 5.87 -0.04 -3.97
CA ARG A 64 6.16 -0.55 -2.61
C ARG A 64 7.49 -1.27 -2.49
N ALA A 65 8.02 -1.82 -3.57
CA ALA A 65 9.36 -2.40 -3.62
C ALA A 65 10.49 -1.34 -3.61
N GLY A 66 10.17 -0.05 -3.61
CA GLY A 66 11.17 1.03 -3.66
C GLY A 66 11.80 1.20 -5.04
N LEU A 67 11.20 0.64 -6.09
CA LEU A 67 11.68 0.71 -7.48
C LEU A 67 11.16 1.98 -8.21
N ARG A 68 10.66 2.97 -7.47
CA ARG A 68 10.18 4.27 -7.98
C ARG A 68 10.77 5.42 -7.15
N GLU A 69 10.76 6.62 -7.73
CA GLU A 69 11.23 7.84 -7.07
C GLU A 69 10.45 8.11 -5.76
N PRO A 70 11.15 8.36 -4.63
CA PRO A 70 10.53 8.60 -3.33
C PRO A 70 9.63 9.83 -3.28
N GLU A 71 9.90 10.85 -4.11
CA GLU A 71 9.17 12.12 -4.11
C GLU A 71 7.92 12.11 -5.00
N LYS A 72 7.68 11.01 -5.73
CA LYS A 72 6.50 10.86 -6.59
C LYS A 72 5.39 10.08 -5.88
N PRO A 73 4.11 10.33 -6.22
CA PRO A 73 3.00 9.51 -5.71
C PRO A 73 3.19 8.02 -6.01
N ILE A 74 2.59 7.16 -5.16
CA ILE A 74 2.60 5.69 -5.32
C ILE A 74 2.17 5.29 -6.74
N GLY A 75 1.18 5.98 -7.30
CA GLY A 75 0.84 5.92 -8.71
C GLY A 75 -0.26 6.91 -9.06
N ASN A 76 -0.23 7.39 -10.30
CA ASN A 76 -1.29 8.19 -10.89
C ASN A 76 -1.95 7.34 -11.97
N TYR A 77 -3.25 7.10 -11.85
CA TYR A 77 -3.99 6.20 -12.74
C TYR A 77 -5.17 6.95 -13.35
N LEU A 78 -5.42 6.70 -14.64
CA LEU A 78 -6.61 7.17 -15.34
C LEU A 78 -7.47 5.95 -15.67
N PHE A 79 -8.59 5.78 -14.98
CA PHE A 79 -9.56 4.73 -15.31
C PHE A 79 -10.54 5.26 -16.35
N ALA A 80 -10.41 4.78 -17.59
CA ALA A 80 -11.28 5.12 -18.71
C ALA A 80 -12.15 3.92 -19.09
N GLY A 81 -13.42 4.16 -19.39
CA GLY A 81 -14.38 3.14 -19.83
C GLY A 81 -15.84 3.51 -19.54
N PRO A 82 -16.82 2.73 -20.04
CA PRO A 82 -18.25 2.97 -19.84
C PRO A 82 -18.66 3.06 -18.36
N THR A 83 -19.78 3.71 -18.04
CA THR A 83 -20.30 3.75 -16.66
C THR A 83 -20.69 2.36 -16.17
N GLY A 84 -20.60 2.11 -14.85
CA GLY A 84 -21.02 0.84 -14.24
C GLY A 84 -20.06 -0.35 -14.37
N VAL A 85 -18.87 -0.17 -14.95
CA VAL A 85 -17.91 -1.29 -15.19
C VAL A 85 -16.90 -1.55 -14.07
N GLY A 86 -17.09 -0.95 -12.89
CA GLY A 86 -16.19 -1.16 -11.72
C GLY A 86 -14.96 -0.26 -11.67
N LYS A 87 -15.04 0.99 -12.16
CA LYS A 87 -13.97 2.00 -12.06
C LYS A 87 -13.91 2.72 -10.70
N THR A 88 -15.01 2.69 -9.95
CA THR A 88 -15.18 3.27 -8.61
C THR A 88 -15.12 2.15 -7.60
#